data_AF-A0A1I7TBT2-F1
#
_entry.id   AF-A0A1I7TBT2-F1
#
_cell.length_a   1.000
_cell.length_b   1.000
_cell.length_c   1.000
_cell.angle_alpha   90.00
_cell.angle_beta   90.00
_cell.angle_gamma   90.00
#
_symmetry.space_group_name_H-M   'P 1'
#
loop_
_entity.id
_entity.type
_entity.pdbx_description
1 polymer ?
#
loop_
_entity_poly.entity_id
_entity_poly.type
_entity_poly.pdbx_seq_one_letter_code
_entity_poly.pdbx_strand_id
1 'polypeptide(L)'
;MPSVPTPDTSDIGFVCDVFQTTIHVYTKAYKVIELPYLPVVAPELGDWLEIYSKESYVPAAIMDLPFFKVSSEDGEIFVQLLITGPHHGLPKAVADKYKGLVWSPHLQLIRDPNCVYNRYFKRGEVGEVVVKYAPSSDGKFFEVIRAVKWLDGEPDETKKRYLKMAPWLMETLTDRAPVYDLVPKDMCSTNLKKVATEDCATGICIHHDFRNPCYLATNTGSNPKVAVMWSPMTGLSRWNIHVREAFEAPEKVDERPDQDRADTAIVEDYTDTACSKDPLLQLGEWFTYSFNDQRTGGVKKKQRKEKRAEVGEEAWRHREEKEITFNQASVTNVVPINPVKPTRRIVYETKGKNGEKLTEHNIEIECTFQFKHSFLEDEANRSVKDWATRERGLRVDAHFNDFDLGKIEIYPQVARSIIEKIENFQDNLKESNPEEFKIRQKDMIIVRGDVSRLPRFYINSKSFPKNGLFYLKRIYTICYQRDGKVIYQNPEEKNDMEVLKDLATIQVKF
;
A
#
# COMPACT_ATOMS: atom_id res chain seq x y z
N MET A 1 30.42 -24.25 -2.74
CA MET A 1 30.36 -23.01 -1.94
C MET A 1 28.94 -22.86 -1.45
N PRO A 2 28.69 -22.68 -0.14
CA PRO A 2 27.35 -22.39 0.34
C PRO A 2 26.95 -20.99 -0.15
N SER A 3 25.80 -20.90 -0.81
CA SER A 3 25.19 -19.64 -1.24
C SER A 3 24.90 -18.78 -0.01
N VAL A 4 25.45 -17.57 0.01
CA VAL A 4 25.06 -16.51 0.95
C VAL A 4 23.55 -16.28 0.80
N PRO A 5 22.76 -16.27 1.87
CA PRO A 5 21.36 -15.88 1.79
C PRO A 5 21.31 -14.39 1.43
N THR A 6 20.81 -14.07 0.25
CA THR A 6 20.42 -12.69 -0.08
C THR A 6 19.24 -12.30 0.82
N PRO A 7 19.34 -11.24 1.64
CA PRO A 7 18.18 -10.72 2.34
C PRO A 7 17.21 -10.14 1.29
N ASP A 8 16.12 -10.85 1.05
CA ASP A 8 15.10 -10.59 0.01
C ASP A 8 14.19 -9.36 0.31
N THR A 9 14.56 -8.48 1.26
CA THR A 9 13.74 -7.31 1.63
C THR A 9 14.62 -6.12 2.00
N SER A 10 14.67 -5.10 1.14
CA SER A 10 15.20 -3.78 1.44
C SER A 10 14.06 -2.77 1.65
N ASP A 11 14.28 -1.75 2.48
CA ASP A 11 13.40 -0.58 2.58
C ASP A 11 14.08 0.64 1.94
N ILE A 12 13.29 1.59 1.47
CA ILE A 12 13.80 2.80 0.81
C ILE A 12 13.30 4.04 1.55
N GLY A 13 14.22 4.93 1.86
CA GLY A 13 13.94 6.19 2.53
C GLY A 13 14.88 7.30 2.09
N PHE A 14 14.64 8.50 2.58
CA PHE A 14 15.51 9.64 2.34
C PHE A 14 16.08 10.20 3.65
N VAL A 15 17.30 10.69 3.59
CA VAL A 15 18.04 11.20 4.75
C VAL A 15 17.42 12.51 5.23
N CYS A 16 17.02 12.53 6.50
CA CYS A 16 16.40 13.66 7.18
C CYS A 16 17.37 14.45 8.05
N ASP A 17 18.30 13.77 8.73
CA ASP A 17 19.34 14.38 9.55
C ASP A 17 20.67 13.63 9.35
N VAL A 18 21.78 14.35 9.43
CA VAL A 18 23.14 13.78 9.42
C VAL A 18 23.88 14.26 10.66
N PHE A 19 24.30 13.33 11.51
CA PHE A 19 25.14 13.57 12.68
C PHE A 19 26.53 12.97 12.48
N GLN A 20 27.44 13.20 13.43
CA GLN A 20 28.81 12.70 13.35
C GLN A 20 28.92 11.16 13.30
N THR A 21 27.98 10.47 13.96
CA THR A 21 28.03 9.00 14.12
C THR A 21 26.78 8.29 13.63
N THR A 22 25.71 9.03 13.34
CA THR A 22 24.41 8.49 12.96
C THR A 22 23.75 9.36 11.88
N ILE A 23 22.77 8.79 11.20
CA ILE A 23 21.86 9.48 10.31
C ILE A 23 20.43 9.15 10.70
N HIS A 24 19.51 10.07 10.44
CA HIS A 24 18.08 9.79 10.47
C HIS A 24 17.56 9.65 9.06
N VAL A 25 16.81 8.59 8.81
CA VAL A 25 16.21 8.32 7.50
C VAL A 25 14.71 8.17 7.65
N TYR A 26 13.93 8.90 6.86
CA TYR A 26 12.48 8.68 6.81
C TYR A 26 12.14 7.59 5.79
N THR A 27 11.51 6.52 6.26
CA THR A 27 10.89 5.50 5.43
C THR A 27 9.38 5.47 5.61
N LYS A 28 8.67 5.01 4.57
CA LYS A 28 7.20 4.93 4.64
C LYS A 28 6.74 3.88 5.66
N ALA A 29 7.45 2.76 5.74
CA ALA A 29 7.12 1.63 6.60
C ALA A 29 7.44 1.90 8.07
N TYR A 30 8.65 2.41 8.36
CA TYR A 30 9.18 2.54 9.72
C TYR A 30 9.27 3.97 10.24
N LYS A 31 8.89 4.96 9.42
CA LYS A 31 9.01 6.39 9.76
C LYS A 31 10.47 6.79 9.87
N VAL A 32 10.82 7.59 10.87
CA VAL A 32 12.21 7.99 11.09
C VAL A 32 12.93 6.87 11.82
N ILE A 33 13.95 6.33 11.18
CA ILE A 33 14.87 5.33 11.73
C ILE A 33 16.27 5.92 11.88
N GLU A 34 16.97 5.53 12.95
CA GLU A 34 18.35 5.94 13.21
C GLU A 34 19.33 4.86 12.74
N LEU A 35 20.20 5.22 11.80
CA LEU A 35 21.23 4.32 11.26
C LEU A 35 22.63 4.84 11.61
N PRO A 36 23.64 3.97 11.73
CA PRO A 36 25.02 4.40 11.88
C PRO A 36 25.47 5.15 10.63
N TYR A 37 26.27 6.20 10.80
CA TYR A 37 26.90 6.87 9.67
C TYR A 37 27.96 5.97 9.06
N LEU A 38 27.86 5.69 7.75
CA LEU A 38 28.81 4.88 7.00
C LEU A 38 29.68 5.80 6.13
N PRO A 39 30.97 6.03 6.48
CA PRO A 39 31.85 6.92 5.71
C PRO A 39 32.06 6.50 4.26
N VAL A 40 31.87 5.21 3.96
CA VAL A 40 31.98 4.66 2.59
C VAL A 40 30.82 5.13 1.71
N VAL A 41 29.64 5.31 2.29
CA VAL A 41 28.44 5.80 1.59
C VAL A 41 28.42 7.33 1.55
N ALA A 42 28.88 7.97 2.63
CA ALA A 42 28.90 9.42 2.81
C ALA A 42 27.55 10.11 2.51
N PRO A 43 26.45 9.68 3.15
CA PRO A 43 25.10 10.19 2.87
C PRO A 43 24.96 11.69 3.21
N GLU A 44 24.30 12.43 2.33
CA GLU A 44 23.94 13.84 2.48
C GLU A 44 22.43 14.02 2.73
N LEU A 45 22.05 15.22 3.17
CA LEU A 45 20.65 15.58 3.42
C LEU A 45 19.81 15.49 2.14
N GLY A 46 18.78 14.66 2.16
CA GLY A 46 17.86 14.45 1.04
C GLY A 46 18.24 13.25 0.15
N ASP A 47 19.40 12.63 0.38
CA ASP A 47 19.81 11.44 -0.36
C ASP A 47 18.84 10.29 -0.12
N TRP A 48 18.56 9.55 -1.19
CA TRP A 48 17.78 8.32 -1.11
C TRP A 48 18.69 7.15 -0.80
N LEU A 49 18.26 6.31 0.15
CA LEU A 49 19.00 5.14 0.60
C LEU A 49 18.13 3.89 0.46
N GLU A 50 18.75 2.81 -0.02
CA GLU A 50 18.22 1.45 0.04
C GLU A 50 18.85 0.74 1.24
N ILE A 51 18.01 0.24 2.15
CA ILE A 51 18.37 -0.15 3.50
C ILE A 51 18.11 -1.65 3.62
N TYR A 52 19.18 -2.43 3.78
CA TYR A 52 19.11 -3.88 3.92
C TYR A 52 19.07 -4.32 5.38
N SER A 53 19.71 -3.55 6.28
CA SER A 53 19.72 -3.79 7.72
C SER A 53 20.10 -2.52 8.48
N LYS A 54 20.12 -2.60 9.82
CA LYS A 54 20.59 -1.50 10.67
C LYS A 54 22.01 -1.05 10.35
N GLU A 55 22.88 -1.94 9.87
CA GLU A 55 24.30 -1.66 9.63
C GLU A 55 24.65 -1.64 8.14
N SER A 56 23.66 -1.79 7.25
CA SER A 56 23.87 -1.93 5.82
C SER A 56 22.84 -1.15 5.02
N TYR A 57 23.31 -0.13 4.31
CA TYR A 57 22.55 0.63 3.34
C TYR A 57 23.45 1.10 2.20
N VAL A 58 22.86 1.37 1.05
CA VAL A 58 23.52 1.90 -0.15
C VAL A 58 22.72 3.07 -0.72
N PRO A 59 23.34 3.96 -1.52
CA PRO A 59 22.59 4.96 -2.27
C PRO A 59 21.55 4.28 -3.16
N ALA A 60 20.30 4.70 -3.07
CA ALA A 60 19.25 4.26 -3.97
C ALA A 60 19.29 5.10 -5.25
N ALA A 61 18.86 4.50 -6.36
CA ALA A 61 18.59 5.26 -7.57
C ALA A 61 17.56 6.36 -7.28
N ILE A 62 17.75 7.55 -7.88
CA ILE A 62 16.83 8.68 -7.71
C ILE A 62 15.42 8.21 -8.07
N MET A 63 14.52 8.22 -7.09
CA MET A 63 13.13 7.88 -7.35
C MET A 63 12.42 9.08 -7.99
N ASP A 64 12.21 9.02 -9.31
CA ASP A 64 11.38 10.00 -10.01
C ASP A 64 9.89 9.70 -9.81
N LEU A 65 9.40 10.07 -8.63
CA LEU A 65 7.98 9.98 -8.30
C LEU A 65 7.27 11.27 -8.77
N PRO A 66 6.23 11.16 -9.62
CA PRO A 66 5.46 12.32 -10.04
C PRO A 66 4.94 13.10 -8.83
N PHE A 67 5.23 14.40 -8.78
CA PHE A 67 4.82 15.28 -7.68
C PHE A 67 5.28 14.75 -6.31
N PHE A 68 6.47 14.18 -6.22
CA PHE A 68 7.14 13.89 -4.96
C PHE A 68 8.63 14.19 -5.11
N LYS A 69 9.03 15.40 -4.70
CA LYS A 69 10.42 15.87 -4.82
C LYS A 69 10.98 16.16 -3.44
N VAL A 70 12.09 15.52 -3.11
CA VAL A 70 12.87 15.79 -1.90
C VAL A 70 13.97 16.77 -2.24
N SER A 71 14.20 17.74 -1.37
CA SER A 71 15.22 18.78 -1.52
C SER A 71 15.73 19.20 -0.15
N SER A 72 16.98 19.67 -0.09
CA SER A 72 17.58 20.26 1.11
C SER A 72 17.90 21.75 0.85
N GLU A 73 17.55 22.60 1.81
CA GLU A 73 17.84 24.05 1.79
C GLU A 73 18.22 24.47 3.22
N ASP A 74 19.35 25.15 3.39
CA ASP A 74 19.86 25.63 4.68
C ASP A 74 19.95 24.57 5.80
N GLY A 75 20.28 23.32 5.43
CA GLY A 75 20.36 22.20 6.37
C GLY A 75 19.01 21.64 6.79
N GLU A 76 17.92 22.06 6.13
CA GLU A 76 16.56 21.56 6.38
C GLU A 76 16.03 20.77 5.18
N ILE A 77 15.23 19.75 5.46
CA ILE A 77 14.60 18.93 4.42
C ILE A 77 13.21 19.46 4.07
N PHE A 78 12.99 19.61 2.77
CA PHE A 78 11.71 19.95 2.17
C PHE A 78 11.25 18.86 1.22
N VAL A 79 9.95 18.59 1.22
CA VAL A 79 9.31 17.67 0.29
C VAL A 79 8.16 18.39 -0.40
N GLN A 80 8.21 18.47 -1.72
CA GLN A 80 7.11 18.94 -2.54
C GLN A 80 6.24 17.74 -2.93
N LEU A 81 4.97 17.76 -2.53
CA LEU A 81 4.06 16.64 -2.76
C LEU A 81 2.58 16.99 -2.82
N LEU A 82 1.79 16.04 -3.34
CA LEU A 82 0.33 16.08 -3.30
C LEU A 82 -0.21 15.62 -1.94
N ILE A 83 -1.18 16.40 -1.42
CA ILE A 83 -1.88 16.14 -0.17
C ILE A 83 -3.39 16.30 -0.32
N THR A 84 -4.14 15.74 0.61
CA THR A 84 -5.58 16.01 0.79
C THR A 84 -5.90 16.30 2.26
N GLY A 85 -6.98 17.03 2.51
CA GLY A 85 -7.43 17.38 3.86
C GLY A 85 -8.84 16.87 4.16
N PRO A 86 -9.25 16.93 5.44
CA PRO A 86 -10.56 16.47 5.89
C PRO A 86 -11.71 17.25 5.21
N HIS A 87 -12.70 16.54 4.67
CA HIS A 87 -13.87 17.15 4.01
C HIS A 87 -15.02 17.44 4.99
N HIS A 88 -16.00 18.27 4.59
CA HIS A 88 -17.10 18.73 5.45
C HIS A 88 -18.11 17.65 5.88
N GLY A 89 -18.10 16.47 5.24
CA GLY A 89 -19.05 15.38 5.49
C GLY A 89 -18.69 14.43 6.65
N LEU A 90 -17.52 14.64 7.27
CA LEU A 90 -17.03 13.78 8.34
C LEU A 90 -17.85 13.95 9.64
N PRO A 91 -18.15 12.86 10.38
CA PRO A 91 -18.66 12.93 11.74
C PRO A 91 -17.77 13.82 12.61
N LYS A 92 -18.39 14.57 13.52
CA LYS A 92 -17.69 15.55 14.37
C LYS A 92 -16.47 14.95 15.11
N ALA A 93 -16.61 13.75 15.68
CA ALA A 93 -15.52 13.08 16.38
C ALA A 93 -14.30 12.81 15.46
N VAL A 94 -14.53 12.40 14.22
CA VAL A 94 -13.47 12.18 13.22
C VAL A 94 -12.90 13.52 12.76
N ALA A 95 -13.74 14.50 12.49
CA ALA A 95 -13.29 15.84 12.09
C ALA A 95 -12.42 16.52 13.16
N ASP A 96 -12.78 16.36 14.44
CA ASP A 96 -12.02 16.89 15.57
C ASP A 96 -10.68 16.17 15.73
N LYS A 97 -10.64 14.84 15.54
CA LYS A 97 -9.41 14.03 15.59
C LYS A 97 -8.38 14.43 14.54
N TYR A 98 -8.81 14.77 13.34
CA TYR A 98 -7.93 15.14 12.21
C TYR A 98 -7.83 16.65 11.98
N LYS A 99 -8.26 17.45 12.96
CA LYS A 99 -8.19 18.90 12.86
C LYS A 99 -6.74 19.36 12.76
N GLY A 100 -6.45 20.20 11.77
CA GLY A 100 -5.10 20.71 11.53
C GLY A 100 -4.14 19.68 10.94
N LEU A 101 -4.66 18.55 10.45
CA LEU A 101 -3.88 17.53 9.76
C LEU A 101 -4.29 17.42 8.30
N VAL A 102 -3.32 17.09 7.47
CA VAL A 102 -3.50 16.71 6.06
C VAL A 102 -2.83 15.36 5.84
N TRP A 103 -3.09 14.73 4.69
CA TRP A 103 -2.61 13.39 4.39
C TRP A 103 -2.01 13.29 3.00
N SER A 104 -0.92 12.51 2.90
CA SER A 104 -0.33 12.06 1.65
C SER A 104 -0.12 10.54 1.69
N PRO A 105 -0.25 9.82 0.57
CA PRO A 105 0.07 8.39 0.51
C PRO A 105 1.57 8.08 0.73
N HIS A 106 2.45 9.08 0.61
CA HIS A 106 3.89 8.91 0.75
C HIS A 106 4.38 9.26 2.17
N LEU A 107 3.95 10.41 2.70
CA LEU A 107 4.35 10.86 4.06
C LEU A 107 3.31 10.58 5.15
N GLN A 108 2.14 10.04 4.79
CA GLN A 108 0.99 9.82 5.68
C GLN A 108 0.48 11.12 6.31
N LEU A 109 0.27 11.17 7.64
CA LEU A 109 -0.31 12.34 8.30
C LEU A 109 0.74 13.44 8.49
N ILE A 110 0.41 14.63 8.02
CA ILE A 110 1.25 15.82 8.01
C ILE A 110 0.53 16.92 8.81
N ARG A 111 1.26 17.67 9.64
CA ARG A 111 0.70 18.79 10.39
C ARG A 111 0.52 20.00 9.47
N ASP A 112 -0.58 20.71 9.61
CA ASP A 112 -0.83 21.99 8.93
C ASP A 112 -1.12 23.09 9.96
N PRO A 113 -0.12 23.49 10.77
CA PRO A 113 -0.33 24.41 11.90
C PRO A 113 -0.84 25.78 11.44
N ASN A 114 -0.49 26.18 10.22
CA ASN A 114 -0.86 27.47 9.65
C ASN A 114 -2.15 27.42 8.82
N CYS A 115 -2.84 26.27 8.78
CA CYS A 115 -4.03 26.05 7.94
C CYS A 115 -3.79 26.39 6.45
N VAL A 116 -2.58 26.16 5.93
CA VAL A 116 -2.22 26.43 4.54
C VAL A 116 -3.18 25.69 3.61
N TYR A 117 -3.46 24.41 3.88
CA TYR A 117 -4.34 23.63 3.01
C TYR A 117 -5.73 24.25 2.91
N ASN A 118 -6.34 24.59 4.05
CA ASN A 118 -7.69 25.17 4.09
C ASN A 118 -7.76 26.60 3.52
N ARG A 119 -6.63 27.30 3.40
CA ARG A 119 -6.59 28.65 2.80
C ARG A 119 -6.54 28.58 1.26
N TYR A 120 -5.88 27.58 0.70
CA TYR A 120 -5.58 27.51 -0.73
C TYR A 120 -6.38 26.47 -1.51
N PHE A 121 -6.91 25.44 -0.85
CA PHE A 121 -7.67 24.36 -1.48
C PHE A 121 -9.05 24.22 -0.85
N LYS A 122 -10.05 23.79 -1.63
CA LYS A 122 -11.33 23.44 -1.02
C LYS A 122 -11.18 22.12 -0.27
N ARG A 123 -11.93 21.97 0.82
CA ARG A 123 -11.82 20.79 1.67
C ARG A 123 -12.14 19.50 0.91
N GLY A 124 -11.22 18.55 0.94
CA GLY A 124 -11.32 17.26 0.25
C GLY A 124 -10.79 17.26 -1.18
N GLU A 125 -10.34 18.40 -1.70
CA GLU A 125 -9.57 18.45 -2.95
C GLU A 125 -8.13 17.98 -2.70
N VAL A 126 -7.46 17.57 -3.77
CA VAL A 126 -6.04 17.27 -3.73
C VAL A 126 -5.32 18.55 -4.11
N GLY A 127 -4.35 18.95 -3.30
CA GLY A 127 -3.53 20.14 -3.52
C GLY A 127 -2.06 19.79 -3.47
N GLU A 128 -1.24 20.58 -4.15
CA GLU A 128 0.20 20.45 -4.10
C GLU A 128 0.78 21.42 -3.06
N VAL A 129 1.68 20.92 -2.22
CA VAL A 129 2.31 21.70 -1.16
C VAL A 129 3.80 21.40 -1.07
N VAL A 130 4.53 22.30 -0.41
CA VAL A 130 5.85 22.02 0.13
C VAL A 130 5.71 21.84 1.64
N VAL A 131 6.22 20.72 2.14
CA VAL A 131 6.30 20.39 3.56
C VAL A 131 7.74 20.40 4.01
N LYS A 132 7.97 20.69 5.28
CA LYS A 132 9.28 20.67 5.93
C LYS A 132 9.35 19.50 6.90
N TYR A 133 10.52 18.86 6.97
CA TYR A 133 10.82 17.90 8.03
C TYR A 133 10.84 18.64 9.38
N ALA A 134 9.91 18.25 10.24
CA ALA A 134 9.68 18.83 11.55
C ALA A 134 9.20 17.68 12.47
N PRO A 135 10.11 16.88 13.02
CA PRO A 135 9.73 15.80 13.93
C PRO A 135 9.07 16.34 15.20
N SER A 136 8.11 15.60 15.74
CA SER A 136 7.33 15.96 16.92
C SER A 136 6.94 14.72 17.71
N SER A 137 6.75 14.88 19.01
CA SER A 137 6.41 13.82 19.96
C SER A 137 5.05 13.17 19.74
N ASP A 138 4.22 13.76 18.88
CA ASP A 138 2.93 13.22 18.47
C ASP A 138 3.01 12.26 17.25
N GLY A 139 4.23 11.80 16.92
CA GLY A 139 4.50 10.79 15.88
C GLY A 139 4.33 11.31 14.46
N LYS A 140 4.37 12.64 14.27
CA LYS A 140 4.26 13.30 12.97
C LYS A 140 5.58 13.99 12.66
N PHE A 141 6.03 13.87 11.42
CA PHE A 141 7.40 14.23 11.04
C PHE A 141 7.49 15.40 10.07
N PHE A 142 6.35 15.88 9.57
CA PHE A 142 6.32 16.92 8.55
C PHE A 142 5.26 17.98 8.84
N GLU A 143 5.56 19.20 8.44
CA GLU A 143 4.68 20.37 8.52
C GLU A 143 4.48 21.04 7.18
N VAL A 144 3.25 21.44 6.86
CA VAL A 144 2.95 22.21 5.65
C VAL A 144 3.47 23.64 5.80
N ILE A 145 4.31 24.06 4.86
CA ILE A 145 4.90 25.40 4.84
C ILE A 145 4.21 26.30 3.82
N ARG A 146 3.97 25.80 2.60
CA ARG A 146 3.36 26.59 1.52
C ARG A 146 2.60 25.73 0.53
N ALA A 147 1.57 26.33 -0.09
CA ALA A 147 0.89 25.76 -1.23
C ALA A 147 1.67 26.06 -2.52
N VAL A 148 1.65 25.13 -3.46
CA VAL A 148 2.18 25.31 -4.81
C VAL A 148 1.03 25.71 -5.72
N LYS A 149 1.25 26.74 -6.55
CA LYS A 149 0.28 27.19 -7.53
C LYS A 149 0.57 26.54 -8.88
N TRP A 150 -0.42 25.88 -9.45
CA TRP A 150 -0.33 25.35 -10.80
C TRP A 150 -0.48 26.46 -11.84
N LEU A 151 0.52 26.60 -12.71
CA LEU A 151 0.49 27.57 -13.80
C LEU A 151 -0.23 27.01 -15.04
N ASP A 152 -0.09 25.70 -15.28
CA ASP A 152 -0.61 25.01 -16.47
C ASP A 152 -1.95 24.28 -16.22
N GLY A 153 -2.64 24.65 -15.14
CA GLY A 153 -3.88 23.99 -14.70
C GLY A 153 -3.65 22.79 -13.78
N GLU A 154 -4.74 22.22 -13.29
CA GLU A 154 -4.71 21.10 -12.33
C GLU A 154 -4.11 19.83 -12.99
N PRO A 155 -3.04 19.25 -12.41
CA PRO A 155 -2.45 18.02 -12.93
C PRO A 155 -3.42 16.84 -12.92
N ASP A 156 -3.34 15.96 -13.93
CA ASP A 156 -4.17 14.74 -13.95
C ASP A 156 -3.92 13.82 -12.74
N GLU A 157 -2.74 13.92 -12.12
CA GLU A 157 -2.39 13.19 -10.90
C GLU A 157 -3.40 13.43 -9.78
N THR A 158 -3.93 14.66 -9.63
CA THR A 158 -4.87 15.03 -8.55
C THR A 158 -6.21 14.30 -8.65
N LYS A 159 -6.54 13.80 -9.85
CA LYS A 159 -7.76 13.03 -10.13
C LYS A 159 -7.62 11.58 -9.65
N LYS A 160 -6.39 11.11 -9.39
CA LYS A 160 -6.14 9.73 -8.96
C LYS A 160 -6.74 9.47 -7.57
N ARG A 161 -7.51 8.40 -7.48
CA ARG A 161 -8.33 8.10 -6.29
C ARG A 161 -7.50 7.78 -5.03
N TYR A 162 -6.30 7.24 -5.19
CA TYR A 162 -5.43 6.89 -4.05
C TYR A 162 -4.97 8.13 -3.26
N LEU A 163 -4.99 9.33 -3.85
CA LEU A 163 -4.67 10.57 -3.15
C LEU A 163 -5.80 11.04 -2.22
N LYS A 164 -7.03 10.55 -2.43
CA LYS A 164 -8.22 10.90 -1.62
C LYS A 164 -8.49 9.90 -0.50
N MET A 165 -7.62 8.91 -0.38
CA MET A 165 -7.80 7.70 0.40
C MET A 165 -7.23 7.85 1.83
N ALA A 166 -7.55 8.99 2.45
CA ALA A 166 -6.99 9.37 3.74
C ALA A 166 -7.60 8.60 4.93
N PRO A 167 -6.90 8.53 6.09
CA PRO A 167 -7.35 7.77 7.25
C PRO A 167 -8.74 8.13 7.77
N TRP A 168 -9.14 9.41 7.71
CA TRP A 168 -10.49 9.81 8.11
C TRP A 168 -11.58 9.20 7.24
N LEU A 169 -11.29 8.95 5.96
CA LEU A 169 -12.21 8.24 5.09
C LEU A 169 -12.46 6.82 5.63
N MET A 170 -11.38 6.14 6.05
CA MET A 170 -11.43 4.79 6.64
C MET A 170 -12.12 4.75 8.00
N GLU A 171 -11.91 5.76 8.86
CA GLU A 171 -12.60 5.79 10.15
C GLU A 171 -14.10 6.03 9.98
N THR A 172 -14.47 6.90 9.02
CA THR A 172 -15.89 7.04 8.65
C THR A 172 -16.47 5.82 7.98
N LEU A 173 -15.67 5.04 7.25
CA LEU A 173 -16.06 3.73 6.75
C LEU A 173 -16.30 2.73 7.88
N THR A 174 -15.52 2.75 8.96
CA THR A 174 -15.77 1.80 10.05
C THR A 174 -17.07 2.08 10.84
N ASP A 175 -17.61 3.29 10.78
CA ASP A 175 -18.83 3.68 11.49
C ASP A 175 -20.05 3.92 10.57
N ARG A 176 -19.85 4.16 9.26
CA ARG A 176 -20.92 4.40 8.26
C ARG A 176 -21.00 3.33 7.17
N ALA A 177 -20.54 2.12 7.48
CA ALA A 177 -20.52 0.90 6.67
C ALA A 177 -19.18 0.63 5.95
N PRO A 178 -18.75 -0.65 5.91
CA PRO A 178 -17.40 -1.08 5.53
C PRO A 178 -16.93 -0.47 4.21
N VAL A 179 -15.62 -0.52 3.89
CA VAL A 179 -14.94 0.07 2.71
C VAL A 179 -15.77 0.08 1.41
N TYR A 180 -16.68 -0.88 1.28
CA TYR A 180 -17.64 -1.14 0.22
C TYR A 180 -18.86 -0.21 0.14
N ASP A 181 -19.10 0.67 1.10
CA ASP A 181 -20.21 1.64 1.07
C ASP A 181 -19.76 3.04 0.59
N LEU A 182 -18.43 3.31 0.57
CA LEU A 182 -17.86 4.39 -0.24
C LEU A 182 -17.59 3.99 -1.68
N VAL A 183 -17.70 2.69 -1.94
CA VAL A 183 -17.77 2.10 -3.26
C VAL A 183 -19.28 2.09 -3.55
N PRO A 184 -19.81 2.90 -4.50
CA PRO A 184 -21.24 2.85 -4.85
C PRO A 184 -21.69 1.39 -4.98
N LYS A 185 -22.92 1.05 -4.57
CA LYS A 185 -23.45 -0.35 -4.52
C LYS A 185 -23.20 -1.18 -5.79
N ASP A 186 -22.93 -0.52 -6.91
CA ASP A 186 -22.58 -1.09 -8.22
C ASP A 186 -21.12 -1.56 -8.36
N MET A 187 -20.28 -1.33 -7.35
CA MET A 187 -18.81 -1.33 -7.48
C MET A 187 -18.13 -2.43 -6.63
N CYS A 188 -18.93 -3.32 -6.05
CA CYS A 188 -18.53 -4.42 -5.16
C CYS A 188 -18.09 -5.71 -5.87
N SER A 189 -18.62 -6.01 -7.06
CA SER A 189 -18.23 -7.23 -7.79
C SER A 189 -16.95 -7.03 -8.59
N THR A 190 -15.85 -7.60 -8.10
CA THR A 190 -14.52 -7.53 -8.75
C THR A 190 -14.49 -8.15 -10.16
N ASN A 191 -15.51 -8.94 -10.52
CA ASN A 191 -15.66 -9.54 -11.85
C ASN A 191 -16.66 -8.82 -12.75
N LEU A 192 -17.44 -7.87 -12.24
CA LEU A 192 -18.44 -7.10 -13.00
C LEU A 192 -18.10 -5.60 -13.07
N LYS A 193 -16.96 -5.18 -12.51
CA LYS A 193 -16.54 -3.78 -12.50
C LYS A 193 -16.39 -3.21 -13.93
N LYS A 194 -16.74 -1.94 -14.08
CA LYS A 194 -16.36 -1.06 -15.20
C LYS A 194 -15.11 -0.28 -14.78
N VAL A 195 -13.98 -0.43 -15.48
CA VAL A 195 -12.74 0.31 -15.22
C VAL A 195 -12.49 1.23 -16.41
N ALA A 196 -12.28 2.53 -16.16
CA ALA A 196 -11.94 3.44 -17.24
C ALA A 196 -10.51 3.16 -17.70
N THR A 197 -10.24 3.32 -19.00
CA THR A 197 -8.92 3.14 -19.61
C THR A 197 -7.86 4.12 -19.07
N GLU A 198 -8.30 5.20 -18.44
CA GLU A 198 -7.47 6.23 -17.80
C GLU A 198 -7.24 5.95 -16.28
N ASP A 199 -7.88 4.91 -15.73
CA ASP A 199 -7.70 4.57 -14.31
C ASP A 199 -6.31 3.96 -14.07
N CYS A 200 -5.60 4.49 -13.07
CA CYS A 200 -4.43 3.83 -12.48
C CYS A 200 -4.82 3.19 -11.14
N ALA A 201 -4.22 2.03 -10.85
CA ALA A 201 -4.38 1.32 -9.59
C ALA A 201 -3.02 1.13 -8.92
N THR A 202 -3.01 1.18 -7.59
CA THR A 202 -1.96 0.58 -6.78
C THR A 202 -2.46 -0.75 -6.27
N GLY A 203 -1.66 -1.80 -6.45
CA GLY A 203 -2.05 -3.15 -6.04
C GLY A 203 -0.87 -4.09 -5.90
N ILE A 204 -1.17 -5.28 -5.42
CA ILE A 204 -0.21 -6.35 -5.13
C ILE A 204 -0.41 -7.51 -6.09
N CYS A 205 0.67 -8.15 -6.53
CA CYS A 205 0.59 -9.41 -7.26
C CYS A 205 0.32 -10.55 -6.28
N ILE A 206 -0.88 -11.14 -6.35
CA ILE A 206 -1.34 -12.15 -5.39
C ILE A 206 -1.27 -13.59 -5.91
N HIS A 207 -0.99 -13.77 -7.20
CA HIS A 207 -0.85 -15.07 -7.83
C HIS A 207 0.00 -14.95 -9.08
N HIS A 208 0.98 -15.84 -9.27
CA HIS A 208 1.91 -15.74 -10.40
C HIS A 208 1.57 -16.68 -11.58
N ASP A 209 0.95 -17.84 -11.30
CA ASP A 209 0.68 -18.88 -12.31
C ASP A 209 -0.82 -19.22 -12.46
N PHE A 210 -1.65 -18.19 -12.68
CA PHE A 210 -3.10 -18.35 -12.75
C PHE A 210 -3.56 -18.73 -14.17
N ARG A 211 -4.54 -19.64 -14.29
CA ARG A 211 -5.10 -20.00 -15.60
C ARG A 211 -5.77 -18.80 -16.25
N ASN A 212 -5.29 -18.38 -17.42
CA ASN A 212 -5.85 -17.24 -18.13
C ASN A 212 -7.25 -17.59 -18.68
N PRO A 213 -8.33 -16.98 -18.18
CA PRO A 213 -9.69 -17.29 -18.64
C PRO A 213 -9.93 -16.84 -20.10
N CYS A 214 -9.06 -15.98 -20.64
CA CYS A 214 -9.16 -15.46 -22.00
C CYS A 214 -8.04 -15.93 -22.92
N TYR A 215 -7.43 -17.06 -22.57
CA TYR A 215 -6.48 -17.72 -23.44
C TYR A 215 -7.16 -18.18 -24.73
N LEU A 216 -6.58 -17.79 -25.86
CA LEU A 216 -6.98 -18.22 -27.20
C LEU A 216 -5.73 -18.71 -27.92
N ALA A 217 -5.61 -20.03 -28.11
CA ALA A 217 -4.44 -20.66 -28.72
C ALA A 217 -4.14 -20.14 -30.15
N THR A 218 -5.15 -19.58 -30.81
CA THR A 218 -5.05 -18.99 -32.16
C THR A 218 -4.46 -17.57 -32.17
N ASN A 219 -4.39 -16.90 -31.01
CA ASN A 219 -3.99 -15.50 -30.94
C ASN A 219 -2.53 -15.37 -30.46
N THR A 220 -1.67 -14.86 -31.34
CA THR A 220 -0.28 -14.55 -31.02
C THR A 220 -0.22 -13.55 -29.85
N GLY A 221 0.50 -13.89 -28.77
CA GLY A 221 0.57 -13.11 -27.54
C GLY A 221 -0.50 -13.46 -26.49
N SER A 222 -1.39 -14.42 -26.75
CA SER A 222 -2.26 -14.97 -25.71
C SER A 222 -1.51 -16.01 -24.89
N ASN A 223 -1.27 -15.73 -23.61
CA ASN A 223 -0.59 -16.68 -22.71
C ASN A 223 -1.62 -17.58 -21.99
N PRO A 224 -1.37 -18.90 -21.85
CA PRO A 224 -2.27 -19.80 -21.12
C PRO A 224 -2.30 -19.53 -19.61
N LYS A 225 -1.25 -18.87 -19.10
CA LYS A 225 -1.08 -18.51 -17.70
C LYS A 225 -0.77 -17.01 -17.56
N VAL A 226 -1.21 -16.42 -16.45
CA VAL A 226 -1.05 -15.00 -16.12
C VAL A 226 -0.75 -14.80 -14.64
N ALA A 227 -0.11 -13.68 -14.33
CA ALA A 227 -0.10 -13.15 -12.98
C ALA A 227 -1.44 -12.45 -12.69
N VAL A 228 -1.79 -12.35 -11.42
CA VAL A 228 -3.03 -11.74 -10.94
C VAL A 228 -2.71 -10.64 -9.95
N MET A 229 -3.12 -9.44 -10.31
CA MET A 229 -3.05 -8.25 -9.48
C MET A 229 -4.33 -8.11 -8.65
N TRP A 230 -4.19 -7.59 -7.44
CA TRP A 230 -5.30 -7.21 -6.57
C TRP A 230 -5.18 -5.75 -6.12
N SER A 231 -6.30 -5.05 -6.21
CA SER A 231 -6.53 -3.79 -5.51
C SER A 231 -7.99 -3.78 -5.03
N PRO A 232 -8.29 -3.37 -3.79
CA PRO A 232 -9.68 -3.20 -3.33
C PRO A 232 -10.49 -2.26 -4.22
N MET A 233 -9.80 -1.34 -4.92
CA MET A 233 -10.41 -0.35 -5.79
C MET A 233 -10.75 -0.89 -7.17
N THR A 234 -9.94 -1.79 -7.73
CA THR A 234 -10.12 -2.30 -9.10
C THR A 234 -10.49 -3.77 -9.19
N GLY A 235 -10.46 -4.47 -8.06
CA GLY A 235 -10.65 -5.91 -8.00
C GLY A 235 -9.45 -6.67 -8.55
N LEU A 236 -9.71 -7.86 -9.07
CA LEU A 236 -8.69 -8.67 -9.72
C LEU A 236 -8.38 -8.13 -11.11
N SER A 237 -7.13 -8.24 -11.54
CA SER A 237 -6.70 -7.83 -12.87
C SER A 237 -5.64 -8.78 -13.41
N ARG A 238 -5.69 -9.08 -14.72
CA ARG A 238 -4.79 -10.05 -15.35
C ARG A 238 -3.54 -9.36 -15.85
N TRP A 239 -2.37 -9.81 -15.44
CA TRP A 239 -1.11 -9.33 -15.99
C TRP A 239 -0.46 -10.42 -16.84
N ASN A 240 -0.46 -10.18 -18.16
CA ASN A 240 0.35 -10.97 -19.07
C ASN A 240 1.77 -10.42 -19.02
N ILE A 241 2.65 -11.02 -18.22
CA ILE A 241 4.06 -10.66 -18.20
C ILE A 241 4.65 -11.04 -19.57
N HIS A 242 4.79 -10.05 -20.45
CA HIS A 242 5.34 -10.23 -21.79
C HIS A 242 6.80 -9.79 -21.80
N VAL A 243 7.65 -10.59 -22.47
CA VAL A 243 9.07 -10.29 -22.72
C VAL A 243 9.31 -8.93 -23.42
N ARG A 244 8.27 -8.31 -24.00
CA ARG A 244 8.32 -7.03 -24.73
C ARG A 244 8.07 -5.77 -23.89
N GLU A 245 7.65 -5.87 -22.63
CA GLU A 245 7.49 -4.67 -21.77
C GLU A 245 8.84 -4.06 -21.34
N ALA A 246 9.96 -4.62 -21.80
CA ALA A 246 11.33 -4.11 -21.68
C ALA A 246 11.83 -3.32 -22.91
N PHE A 247 10.95 -2.92 -23.85
CA PHE A 247 11.35 -2.18 -25.05
C PHE A 247 10.33 -1.12 -25.43
N GLU A 248 10.43 0.06 -24.81
CA GLU A 248 10.30 1.35 -25.50
C GLU A 248 11.31 2.33 -24.89
N ALA A 249 12.61 2.05 -25.06
CA ALA A 249 13.58 3.14 -25.14
C ALA A 249 13.20 3.97 -26.39
N PRO A 250 13.17 5.31 -26.32
CA PRO A 250 12.83 6.12 -27.49
C PRO A 250 13.78 5.78 -28.64
N GLU A 251 13.21 5.45 -29.81
CA GLU A 251 13.97 5.22 -31.03
C GLU A 251 14.92 6.41 -31.25
N LYS A 252 16.22 6.12 -31.32
CA LYS A 252 17.22 7.07 -31.78
C LYS A 252 16.75 7.63 -33.13
N VAL A 253 16.47 8.92 -33.16
CA VAL A 253 16.31 9.67 -34.41
C VAL A 253 17.63 9.56 -35.16
N ASP A 254 17.58 9.06 -36.40
CA ASP A 254 18.71 8.91 -37.31
C ASP A 254 19.65 10.14 -37.26
N GLU A 255 20.86 9.92 -36.75
CA GLU A 255 21.96 10.87 -36.85
C GLU A 255 22.43 10.92 -38.32
N ARG A 256 22.17 12.04 -38.98
CA ARG A 256 22.99 12.46 -40.12
C ARG A 256 24.36 12.90 -39.58
N PRO A 257 25.47 12.50 -40.21
CA PRO A 257 26.78 12.93 -39.78
C PRO A 257 27.04 14.31 -40.36
N ASP A 258 26.91 15.35 -39.53
CA ASP A 258 27.61 16.61 -39.80
C ASP A 258 28.40 17.00 -38.56
N GLN A 259 29.70 17.10 -38.78
CA GLN A 259 30.75 17.48 -37.86
C GLN A 259 30.48 18.86 -37.22
N ASP A 260 31.03 19.02 -36.01
CA ASP A 260 31.30 20.29 -35.31
C ASP A 260 30.18 20.85 -34.43
N ARG A 261 30.11 20.34 -33.19
CA ARG A 261 30.03 21.16 -31.96
C ARG A 261 30.39 20.32 -30.74
N ALA A 262 31.54 20.64 -30.15
CA ALA A 262 31.88 20.22 -28.80
C ALA A 262 31.01 21.04 -27.84
N ASP A 263 30.07 20.39 -27.17
CA ASP A 263 29.55 20.81 -25.88
C ASP A 263 29.01 19.57 -25.13
N THR A 264 29.40 19.49 -23.87
CA THR A 264 29.32 18.40 -22.90
C THR A 264 27.93 17.75 -22.82
N ALA A 265 27.78 16.56 -23.38
CA ALA A 265 26.65 15.67 -23.08
C ALA A 265 27.06 14.73 -21.92
N ILE A 266 26.52 14.99 -20.74
CA ILE A 266 26.46 14.01 -19.67
C ILE A 266 25.59 12.86 -20.19
N VAL A 267 26.19 11.69 -20.37
CA VAL A 267 25.48 10.47 -20.69
C VAL A 267 24.70 10.08 -19.43
N GLU A 268 23.42 10.41 -19.38
CA GLU A 268 22.47 9.87 -18.41
C GLU A 268 22.36 8.37 -18.64
N ASP A 269 23.01 7.60 -17.76
CA ASP A 269 22.95 6.14 -17.73
C ASP A 269 21.62 5.73 -17.06
N TYR A 270 20.55 5.67 -17.87
CA TYR A 270 19.25 5.14 -17.46
C TYR A 270 19.38 3.63 -17.18
N THR A 271 19.65 3.25 -15.93
CA THR A 271 19.39 1.87 -15.49
C THR A 271 17.93 1.72 -15.10
N ASP A 272 17.09 1.44 -16.11
CA ASP A 272 15.71 0.98 -15.94
C ASP A 272 15.66 -0.22 -14.98
N THR A 273 14.99 -0.08 -13.83
CA THR A 273 14.67 -1.18 -12.93
C THR A 273 13.60 -2.07 -13.58
N ALA A 274 13.99 -2.83 -14.59
CA ALA A 274 13.10 -3.69 -15.34
C ALA A 274 12.50 -4.78 -14.43
N CYS A 275 11.16 -4.89 -14.40
CA CYS A 275 10.48 -5.99 -13.73
C CYS A 275 11.04 -7.34 -14.21
N SER A 276 11.40 -8.22 -13.26
CA SER A 276 11.87 -9.57 -13.59
C SER A 276 10.86 -10.32 -14.46
N LYS A 277 11.37 -11.02 -15.47
CA LYS A 277 10.58 -11.83 -16.41
C LYS A 277 9.93 -13.05 -15.74
N ASP A 278 10.36 -13.43 -14.55
CA ASP A 278 9.77 -14.53 -13.81
C ASP A 278 8.55 -14.05 -13.01
N PRO A 279 7.33 -14.51 -13.35
CA PRO A 279 6.12 -14.18 -12.59
C PRO A 279 6.23 -14.51 -11.11
N LEU A 280 6.98 -15.56 -10.74
CA LEU A 280 7.15 -15.95 -9.36
C LEU A 280 7.96 -14.91 -8.56
N LEU A 281 8.89 -14.22 -9.21
CA LEU A 281 9.62 -13.10 -8.61
C LEU A 281 8.74 -11.86 -8.41
N GLN A 282 7.60 -11.77 -9.11
CA GLN A 282 6.63 -10.70 -8.92
C GLN A 282 5.63 -11.01 -7.79
N LEU A 283 5.54 -12.25 -7.30
CA LEU A 283 4.53 -12.64 -6.30
C LEU A 283 4.79 -11.92 -4.97
N GLY A 284 3.81 -11.14 -4.50
CA GLY A 284 3.94 -10.36 -3.27
C GLY A 284 4.48 -8.93 -3.48
N GLU A 285 4.95 -8.63 -4.69
CA GLU A 285 5.43 -7.30 -5.05
C GLU A 285 4.26 -6.33 -5.30
N TRP A 286 4.54 -5.05 -5.09
CA TRP A 286 3.57 -3.96 -5.23
C TRP A 286 3.85 -3.13 -6.48
N PHE A 287 2.79 -2.72 -7.16
CA PHE A 287 2.88 -2.01 -8.42
C PHE A 287 1.85 -0.89 -8.51
N THR A 288 2.19 0.12 -9.30
CA THR A 288 1.20 0.97 -9.96
C THR A 288 0.99 0.48 -11.38
N TYR A 289 -0.26 0.50 -11.85
CA TYR A 289 -0.58 0.00 -13.18
C TYR A 289 -1.86 0.62 -13.75
N SER A 290 -1.96 0.60 -15.07
CA SER A 290 -3.12 1.04 -15.85
C SER A 290 -3.83 -0.16 -16.49
N PHE A 291 -4.94 0.11 -17.18
CA PHE A 291 -5.76 -0.91 -17.82
C PHE A 291 -5.86 -0.73 -19.33
N ASN A 292 -5.90 -1.87 -20.01
CA ASN A 292 -6.15 -2.05 -21.45
C ASN A 292 -4.96 -1.75 -22.35
N ASP A 293 -4.50 -2.84 -22.96
CA ASP A 293 -3.45 -2.90 -23.94
C ASP A 293 -3.78 -2.09 -25.22
N GLN A 294 -3.01 -1.04 -25.49
CA GLN A 294 -3.10 -0.27 -26.74
C GLN A 294 -2.44 -0.99 -27.94
N ARG A 295 -1.90 -2.20 -27.78
CA ARG A 295 -1.15 -2.92 -28.83
C ARG A 295 -1.96 -3.35 -30.06
N THR A 296 -3.29 -3.20 -30.09
CA THR A 296 -4.12 -3.51 -31.28
C THR A 296 -4.87 -2.29 -31.82
N GLY A 297 -4.16 -1.38 -32.48
CA GLY A 297 -4.77 -0.56 -33.54
C GLY A 297 -4.27 0.87 -33.65
N GLY A 298 -3.06 1.07 -34.18
CA GLY A 298 -2.59 2.41 -34.59
C GLY A 298 -3.57 3.13 -35.52
N VAL A 299 -4.24 2.39 -36.41
CA VAL A 299 -5.28 2.92 -37.32
C VAL A 299 -6.54 3.39 -36.56
N LYS A 300 -6.94 2.66 -35.51
CA LYS A 300 -8.10 3.03 -34.66
C LYS A 300 -7.77 4.20 -33.73
N LYS A 301 -6.51 4.36 -33.29
CA LYS A 301 -6.04 5.48 -32.45
C LYS A 301 -6.12 6.82 -33.18
N LYS A 302 -5.73 6.86 -34.46
CA LYS A 302 -5.83 8.05 -35.31
C LYS A 302 -7.30 8.44 -35.56
N GLN A 303 -8.14 7.49 -35.98
CA GLN A 303 -9.58 7.71 -36.16
C GLN A 303 -10.32 8.09 -34.87
N ARG A 304 -9.88 7.60 -33.70
CA ARG A 304 -10.44 7.96 -32.38
C ARG A 304 -10.04 9.37 -31.94
N LYS A 305 -8.78 9.78 -32.17
CA LYS A 305 -8.34 11.16 -31.91
C LYS A 305 -9.09 12.16 -32.80
N GLU A 306 -9.24 11.83 -34.09
CA GLU A 306 -10.00 12.63 -35.05
C GLU A 306 -11.48 12.73 -34.64
N LYS A 307 -12.13 11.62 -34.26
CA LYS A 307 -13.50 11.64 -33.73
C LYS A 307 -13.64 12.33 -32.36
N ARG A 308 -12.66 12.22 -31.45
CA ARG A 308 -12.68 12.93 -30.15
C ARG A 308 -12.61 14.44 -30.35
N ALA A 309 -11.82 14.90 -31.32
CA ALA A 309 -11.78 16.31 -31.73
C ALA A 309 -13.10 16.78 -32.37
N GLU A 310 -13.81 15.87 -33.07
CA GLU A 310 -15.06 16.18 -33.78
C GLU A 310 -16.30 16.23 -32.86
N VAL A 311 -16.37 15.37 -31.84
CA VAL A 311 -17.57 15.22 -30.97
C VAL A 311 -17.43 15.99 -29.64
N GLY A 312 -16.22 16.42 -29.28
CA GLY A 312 -15.93 17.12 -28.03
C GLY A 312 -15.71 16.17 -26.83
N GLU A 313 -14.85 16.61 -25.89
CA GLU A 313 -14.40 15.85 -24.70
C GLU A 313 -15.55 15.20 -23.91
N GLU A 314 -16.60 15.96 -23.64
CA GLU A 314 -17.68 15.59 -22.74
C GLU A 314 -18.62 14.52 -23.35
N ALA A 315 -18.92 14.67 -24.65
CA ALA A 315 -19.70 13.69 -25.40
C ALA A 315 -18.89 12.44 -25.77
N TRP A 316 -17.55 12.54 -25.85
CA TRP A 316 -16.68 11.38 -26.04
C TRP A 316 -16.61 10.49 -24.79
N ARG A 317 -16.52 11.09 -23.59
CA ARG A 317 -16.53 10.36 -22.31
C ARG A 317 -17.75 9.45 -22.17
N HIS A 318 -18.93 9.93 -22.55
CA HIS A 318 -20.16 9.12 -22.53
C HIS A 318 -20.19 7.99 -23.58
N ARG A 319 -19.37 8.05 -24.63
CA ARG A 319 -19.40 7.11 -25.77
C ARG A 319 -18.39 5.96 -25.67
N GLU A 320 -17.32 6.12 -24.90
CA GLU A 320 -16.22 5.14 -24.76
C GLU A 320 -16.09 4.49 -23.38
N GLU A 321 -17.06 4.66 -22.47
CA GLU A 321 -17.25 3.78 -21.31
C GLU A 321 -17.59 2.35 -21.77
N LYS A 322 -16.64 1.67 -22.42
CA LYS A 322 -16.73 0.25 -22.70
C LYS A 322 -16.37 -0.49 -21.43
N GLU A 323 -17.31 -1.32 -21.01
CA GLU A 323 -17.34 -2.08 -19.76
C GLU A 323 -16.30 -3.21 -19.81
N ILE A 324 -15.44 -3.33 -18.79
CA ILE A 324 -14.29 -4.24 -18.82
C ILE A 324 -14.23 -5.03 -17.51
N THR A 325 -14.74 -6.26 -17.57
CA THR A 325 -14.73 -7.26 -16.48
C THR A 325 -13.31 -7.80 -16.20
N PHE A 326 -13.09 -8.60 -15.13
CA PHE A 326 -11.80 -9.33 -14.92
C PHE A 326 -11.33 -10.09 -16.16
N ASN A 327 -12.28 -10.64 -16.93
CA ASN A 327 -11.99 -11.34 -18.18
C ASN A 327 -11.41 -10.39 -19.26
N GLN A 328 -11.69 -9.09 -19.19
CA GLN A 328 -11.23 -8.11 -20.18
C GLN A 328 -10.12 -7.20 -19.64
N ALA A 329 -9.98 -7.06 -18.31
CA ALA A 329 -8.99 -6.21 -17.66
C ALA A 329 -7.59 -6.82 -17.73
N SER A 330 -6.82 -6.38 -18.73
CA SER A 330 -5.39 -6.63 -18.82
C SER A 330 -4.62 -5.43 -18.30
N VAL A 331 -3.72 -5.69 -17.37
CA VAL A 331 -2.80 -4.74 -16.75
C VAL A 331 -1.78 -4.26 -17.78
N THR A 332 -1.48 -2.97 -17.78
CA THR A 332 -0.46 -2.30 -18.61
C THR A 332 0.28 -1.23 -17.82
N ASN A 333 1.40 -0.71 -18.35
CA ASN A 333 2.22 0.34 -17.71
C ASN A 333 2.54 -0.01 -16.25
N VAL A 334 3.03 -1.22 -16.04
CA VAL A 334 3.32 -1.74 -14.70
C VAL A 334 4.62 -1.15 -14.22
N VAL A 335 4.55 -0.35 -13.16
CA VAL A 335 5.71 0.24 -12.52
C VAL A 335 5.81 -0.33 -11.10
N PRO A 336 6.91 -1.02 -10.75
CA PRO A 336 7.12 -1.51 -9.39
C PRO A 336 7.20 -0.33 -8.44
N ILE A 337 6.68 -0.51 -7.23
CA ILE A 337 6.75 0.48 -6.16
C ILE A 337 7.23 -0.17 -4.88
N ASN A 338 7.73 0.64 -3.94
CA ASN A 338 8.11 0.15 -2.63
C ASN A 338 6.95 -0.60 -1.97
N PRO A 339 7.23 -1.75 -1.33
CA PRO A 339 6.21 -2.54 -0.67
C PRO A 339 5.36 -1.67 0.24
N VAL A 340 4.05 -1.65 -0.02
CA VAL A 340 3.13 -0.87 0.82
C VAL A 340 3.01 -1.51 2.21
N LYS A 341 3.23 -2.82 2.28
CA LYS A 341 3.31 -3.61 3.51
C LYS A 341 4.42 -4.66 3.40
N PRO A 342 5.10 -5.02 4.50
CA PRO A 342 6.03 -6.15 4.53
C PRO A 342 5.32 -7.40 4.02
N THR A 343 5.89 -8.02 2.98
CA THR A 343 5.29 -9.17 2.31
C THR A 343 6.35 -10.24 2.15
N ARG A 344 6.00 -11.49 2.46
CA ARG A 344 6.86 -12.65 2.23
C ARG A 344 6.16 -13.69 1.37
N ARG A 345 6.92 -14.31 0.49
CA ARG A 345 6.50 -15.47 -0.28
C ARG A 345 6.64 -16.72 0.57
N ILE A 346 5.63 -17.56 0.55
CA ILE A 346 5.60 -18.83 1.27
C ILE A 346 5.36 -19.98 0.30
N VAL A 347 5.92 -21.14 0.63
CA VAL A 347 5.86 -22.33 -0.20
C VAL A 347 5.21 -23.46 0.58
N TYR A 348 4.13 -24.02 0.04
CA TYR A 348 3.46 -25.19 0.59
C TYR A 348 3.80 -26.41 -0.26
N GLU A 349 4.37 -27.44 0.38
CA GLU A 349 4.46 -28.76 -0.22
C GLU A 349 3.23 -29.59 0.17
N THR A 350 2.42 -29.96 -0.81
CA THR A 350 1.30 -30.88 -0.63
C THR A 350 1.55 -32.17 -1.41
N LYS A 351 0.99 -33.29 -0.94
CA LYS A 351 1.02 -34.55 -1.68
C LYS A 351 -0.28 -34.66 -2.48
N GLY A 352 -0.15 -34.74 -3.81
CA GLY A 352 -1.27 -35.00 -4.70
C GLY A 352 -1.84 -36.41 -4.49
N LYS A 353 -3.01 -36.66 -5.09
CA LYS A 353 -3.73 -37.95 -4.98
C LYS A 353 -2.89 -39.15 -5.45
N ASN A 354 -1.91 -38.90 -6.32
CA ASN A 354 -1.03 -39.91 -6.91
C ASN A 354 0.34 -39.99 -6.20
N GLY A 355 0.51 -39.31 -5.06
CA GLY A 355 1.79 -39.24 -4.33
C GLY A 355 2.81 -38.24 -4.90
N GLU A 356 2.46 -37.52 -5.97
CA GLU A 356 3.27 -36.43 -6.53
C GLU A 356 3.39 -35.27 -5.52
N LYS A 357 4.58 -34.67 -5.42
CA LYS A 357 4.78 -33.44 -4.65
C LYS A 357 4.26 -32.25 -5.48
N LEU A 358 3.28 -31.55 -4.93
CA LEU A 358 2.73 -30.31 -5.47
C LEU A 358 3.25 -29.15 -4.64
N THR A 359 3.97 -28.24 -5.29
CA THR A 359 4.47 -27.01 -4.68
C THR A 359 3.51 -25.88 -5.02
N GLU A 360 2.90 -25.27 -4.01
CA GLU A 360 2.04 -24.08 -4.16
C GLU A 360 2.71 -22.87 -3.52
N HIS A 361 2.81 -21.78 -4.27
CA HIS A 361 3.29 -20.51 -3.76
C HIS A 361 2.12 -19.64 -3.28
N ASN A 362 2.31 -19.02 -2.12
CA ASN A 362 1.36 -18.07 -1.57
C ASN A 362 2.09 -16.88 -0.96
N ILE A 363 1.34 -15.91 -0.45
CA ILE A 363 1.88 -14.72 0.21
C ILE A 363 1.36 -14.60 1.64
N GLU A 364 2.21 -14.04 2.48
CA GLU A 364 1.88 -13.53 3.81
C GLU A 364 2.27 -12.07 3.88
N ILE A 365 1.32 -11.25 4.32
CA ILE A 365 1.42 -9.80 4.35
C ILE A 365 1.21 -9.35 5.78
N GLU A 366 2.17 -8.62 6.32
CA GLU A 366 2.05 -8.09 7.65
C GLU A 366 1.08 -6.92 7.68
N CYS A 367 0.07 -7.00 8.55
CA CYS A 367 -0.97 -5.99 8.66
C CYS A 367 -1.21 -5.58 10.11
N THR A 368 -1.77 -4.39 10.27
CA THR A 368 -2.10 -3.80 11.56
C THR A 368 -3.55 -3.33 11.55
N PHE A 369 -4.31 -3.72 12.58
CA PHE A 369 -5.75 -3.53 12.65
C PHE A 369 -6.17 -2.88 13.94
N GLN A 370 -7.19 -2.03 13.87
CA GLN A 370 -7.90 -1.59 15.06
C GLN A 370 -8.80 -2.72 15.57
N PHE A 371 -8.65 -3.04 16.85
CA PHE A 371 -9.58 -3.93 17.53
C PHE A 371 -10.89 -3.21 17.85
N LYS A 372 -12.00 -3.77 17.36
CA LYS A 372 -13.35 -3.46 17.82
C LYS A 372 -14.02 -4.77 18.20
N HIS A 373 -14.44 -4.88 19.46
CA HIS A 373 -15.03 -6.11 20.03
C HIS A 373 -16.27 -6.56 19.23
N SER A 374 -17.10 -5.58 18.82
CA SER A 374 -18.31 -5.80 18.00
C SER A 374 -18.06 -6.40 16.61
N PHE A 375 -16.83 -6.39 16.11
CA PHE A 375 -16.47 -7.04 14.84
C PHE A 375 -16.27 -8.54 15.00
N LEU A 376 -16.07 -9.04 16.22
CA LEU A 376 -15.77 -10.45 16.50
C LEU A 376 -16.93 -11.18 17.15
N GLU A 377 -17.72 -10.48 17.97
CA GLU A 377 -18.91 -11.03 18.63
C GLU A 377 -19.91 -9.94 18.98
N ASP A 378 -21.14 -10.33 19.31
CA ASP A 378 -22.17 -9.42 19.81
C ASP A 378 -22.10 -9.27 21.34
N GLU A 379 -22.85 -8.30 21.86
CA GLU A 379 -22.86 -7.98 23.30
C GLU A 379 -23.47 -9.12 24.15
N ALA A 380 -24.42 -9.88 23.58
CA ALA A 380 -25.03 -11.02 24.25
C ALA A 380 -24.00 -12.14 24.45
N ASN A 381 -23.23 -12.46 23.42
CA ASN A 381 -22.18 -13.47 23.48
C ASN A 381 -21.03 -13.04 24.39
N ARG A 382 -20.67 -11.76 24.38
CA ARG A 382 -19.66 -11.19 25.29
C ARG A 382 -19.96 -11.44 26.77
N SER A 383 -21.24 -11.53 27.14
CA SER A 383 -21.66 -11.78 28.52
C SER A 383 -21.51 -13.25 28.96
N VAL A 384 -21.23 -14.16 28.02
CA VAL A 384 -21.04 -15.59 28.29
C VAL A 384 -19.62 -15.84 28.82
N LYS A 385 -19.49 -16.32 30.06
CA LYS A 385 -18.17 -16.61 30.66
C LYS A 385 -17.53 -17.91 30.19
N ASP A 386 -18.34 -18.91 29.83
CA ASP A 386 -17.86 -20.20 29.35
C ASP A 386 -17.43 -20.12 27.88
N TRP A 387 -16.13 -20.32 27.62
CA TRP A 387 -15.58 -20.26 26.27
C TRP A 387 -16.12 -21.34 25.33
N ALA A 388 -16.45 -22.53 25.83
CA ALA A 388 -17.01 -23.57 24.98
C ALA A 388 -18.34 -23.14 24.35
N THR A 389 -19.13 -22.36 25.10
CA THR A 389 -20.39 -21.78 24.63
C THR A 389 -20.18 -20.48 23.86
N ARG A 390 -19.31 -19.58 24.35
CA ARG A 390 -19.02 -18.29 23.71
C ARG A 390 -18.39 -18.46 22.33
N GLU A 391 -17.51 -19.44 22.13
CA GLU A 391 -16.86 -19.71 20.85
C GLU A 391 -17.88 -20.03 19.74
N ARG A 392 -18.99 -20.70 20.08
CA ARG A 392 -20.08 -20.99 19.12
C ARG A 392 -20.88 -19.75 18.72
N GLY A 393 -20.87 -18.70 19.53
CA GLY A 393 -21.53 -17.42 19.25
C GLY A 393 -20.61 -16.37 18.63
N LEU A 394 -19.34 -16.69 18.37
CA LEU A 394 -18.46 -15.81 17.62
C LEU A 394 -18.99 -15.62 16.20
N ARG A 395 -18.79 -14.42 15.66
CA ARG A 395 -19.28 -14.06 14.33
C ARG A 395 -18.60 -14.89 13.26
N VAL A 396 -19.41 -15.51 12.40
CA VAL A 396 -18.93 -16.22 11.20
C VAL A 396 -18.49 -15.27 10.08
N ASP A 397 -18.91 -14.00 10.16
CA ASP A 397 -18.55 -12.91 9.26
C ASP A 397 -17.57 -11.92 9.90
N ALA A 398 -16.89 -12.33 10.98
CA ALA A 398 -15.89 -11.53 11.67
C ALA A 398 -14.78 -11.11 10.70
N HIS A 399 -14.42 -9.83 10.73
CA HIS A 399 -13.41 -9.29 9.82
C HIS A 399 -12.71 -8.05 10.38
N PHE A 400 -11.50 -7.82 9.87
CA PHE A 400 -10.89 -6.50 9.87
C PHE A 400 -10.97 -5.88 8.48
N ASN A 401 -10.83 -4.56 8.44
CA ASN A 401 -10.71 -3.82 7.20
C ASN A 401 -9.27 -3.34 7.07
N ASP A 402 -8.62 -3.72 5.97
CA ASP A 402 -7.34 -3.17 5.56
C ASP A 402 -7.54 -2.25 4.36
N PHE A 403 -6.75 -1.18 4.34
CA PHE A 403 -6.81 -0.17 3.29
C PHE A 403 -6.35 -0.70 1.92
N ASP A 404 -5.26 -1.47 1.90
CA ASP A 404 -4.62 -1.94 0.66
C ASP A 404 -5.12 -3.33 0.25
N LEU A 405 -5.68 -4.09 1.18
CA LEU A 405 -6.13 -5.47 0.96
C LEU A 405 -7.65 -5.66 1.02
N GLY A 406 -8.39 -4.73 1.63
CA GLY A 406 -9.84 -4.80 1.78
C GLY A 406 -10.28 -5.67 2.95
N LYS A 407 -11.25 -6.58 2.73
CA LYS A 407 -11.78 -7.45 3.81
C LYS A 407 -10.73 -8.47 4.22
N ILE A 408 -10.39 -8.49 5.50
CA ILE A 408 -9.56 -9.53 6.11
C ILE A 408 -10.47 -10.41 6.96
N GLU A 409 -10.72 -11.64 6.53
CA GLU A 409 -11.55 -12.59 7.28
C GLU A 409 -10.86 -13.01 8.58
N ILE A 410 -11.64 -13.10 9.66
CA ILE A 410 -11.17 -13.57 10.96
C ILE A 410 -11.95 -14.82 11.34
N TYR A 411 -11.25 -15.94 11.45
CA TYR A 411 -11.89 -17.19 11.86
C TYR A 411 -12.13 -17.25 13.37
N PRO A 412 -13.15 -18.01 13.83
CA PRO A 412 -13.52 -18.07 15.25
C PRO A 412 -12.35 -18.36 16.19
N GLN A 413 -11.44 -19.26 15.82
CA GLN A 413 -10.25 -19.58 16.63
C GLN A 413 -9.31 -18.37 16.80
N VAL A 414 -9.13 -17.59 15.74
CA VAL A 414 -8.31 -16.37 15.77
C VAL A 414 -9.02 -15.26 16.56
N ALA A 415 -10.34 -15.08 16.33
CA ALA A 415 -11.15 -14.13 17.08
C ALA A 415 -11.11 -14.42 18.58
N ARG A 416 -11.35 -15.68 18.98
CA ARG A 416 -11.21 -16.17 20.34
C ARG A 416 -9.85 -15.80 20.92
N SER A 417 -8.77 -16.11 20.20
CA SER A 417 -7.41 -15.82 20.65
C SER A 417 -7.19 -14.33 20.92
N ILE A 418 -7.69 -13.44 20.06
CA ILE A 418 -7.61 -11.98 20.25
C ILE A 418 -8.37 -11.57 21.51
N ILE A 419 -9.62 -12.00 21.63
CA ILE A 419 -10.51 -11.62 22.73
C ILE A 419 -9.94 -12.10 24.07
N GLU A 420 -9.56 -13.38 24.18
CA GLU A 420 -8.99 -13.95 25.40
C GLU A 420 -7.75 -13.17 25.86
N LYS A 421 -6.84 -12.84 24.94
CA LYS A 421 -5.61 -12.12 25.28
C LYS A 421 -5.89 -10.71 25.80
N ILE A 422 -6.84 -10.01 25.19
CA ILE A 422 -7.24 -8.67 25.59
C ILE A 422 -7.94 -8.69 26.95
N GLU A 423 -8.93 -9.57 27.12
CA GLU A 423 -9.74 -9.64 28.34
C GLU A 423 -8.90 -10.10 29.53
N ASN A 424 -8.07 -11.14 29.37
CA ASN A 424 -7.17 -11.59 30.44
C ASN A 424 -6.20 -10.50 30.89
N PHE A 425 -5.64 -9.72 29.94
CA PHE A 425 -4.77 -8.60 30.28
C PHE A 425 -5.55 -7.50 31.02
N GLN A 426 -6.76 -7.18 30.57
CA GLN A 426 -7.61 -6.16 31.19
C GLN A 426 -8.03 -6.54 32.60
N ASP A 427 -8.40 -7.80 32.84
CA ASP A 427 -8.74 -8.31 34.16
C ASP A 427 -7.53 -8.26 35.10
N ASN A 428 -6.36 -8.73 34.65
CA ASN A 428 -5.12 -8.62 35.41
C ASN A 428 -4.74 -7.16 35.71
N LEU A 429 -4.93 -6.25 34.75
CA LEU A 429 -4.65 -4.83 34.94
C LEU A 429 -5.63 -4.18 35.93
N LYS A 430 -6.90 -4.58 35.87
CA LYS A 430 -7.93 -4.10 36.81
C LYS A 430 -7.62 -4.51 38.25
N GLU A 431 -7.08 -5.71 38.45
CA GLU A 431 -6.68 -6.19 39.78
C GLU A 431 -5.37 -5.55 40.26
N SER A 432 -4.37 -5.45 39.39
CA SER A 432 -3.03 -4.97 39.76
C SER A 432 -2.88 -3.45 39.80
N ASN A 433 -3.55 -2.71 38.90
CA ASN A 433 -3.48 -1.26 38.79
C ASN A 433 -4.82 -0.64 38.31
N PRO A 434 -5.81 -0.49 39.21
CA PRO A 434 -7.15 -0.01 38.86
C PRO A 434 -7.19 1.39 38.21
N GLU A 435 -6.27 2.28 38.58
CA GLU A 435 -6.21 3.64 38.01
C GLU A 435 -5.72 3.61 36.57
N GLU A 436 -4.70 2.79 36.28
CA GLU A 436 -4.27 2.58 34.90
C GLU A 436 -5.35 1.90 34.05
N PHE A 437 -6.09 0.95 34.62
CA PHE A 437 -7.23 0.32 33.93
C PHE A 437 -8.28 1.36 33.51
N LYS A 438 -8.66 2.30 34.40
CA LYS A 438 -9.63 3.37 34.07
C LYS A 438 -9.15 4.27 32.95
N ILE A 439 -7.85 4.60 32.92
CA ILE A 439 -7.25 5.42 31.86
C ILE A 439 -7.35 4.69 30.51
N ARG A 440 -6.99 3.39 30.51
CA ARG A 440 -6.87 2.58 29.28
C ARG A 440 -8.18 2.12 28.67
N GLN A 441 -9.31 2.21 29.38
CA GLN A 441 -10.62 1.86 28.82
C GLN A 441 -10.99 2.66 27.56
N LYS A 442 -10.40 3.85 27.39
CA LYS A 442 -10.62 4.72 26.23
C LYS A 442 -9.54 4.57 25.15
N ASP A 443 -8.47 3.83 25.44
CA ASP A 443 -7.35 3.68 24.52
C ASP A 443 -7.70 2.67 23.43
N MET A 444 -7.27 2.99 22.22
CA MET A 444 -7.45 2.11 21.07
C MET A 444 -6.48 0.93 21.16
N ILE A 445 -6.99 -0.28 20.93
CA ILE A 445 -6.17 -1.49 20.86
C ILE A 445 -5.85 -1.79 19.41
N ILE A 446 -4.59 -2.15 19.16
CA ILE A 446 -4.05 -2.52 17.86
C ILE A 446 -3.71 -4.01 17.86
N VAL A 447 -4.07 -4.70 16.79
CA VAL A 447 -3.72 -6.10 16.51
C VAL A 447 -2.82 -6.12 15.29
N ARG A 448 -1.59 -6.64 15.45
CA ARG A 448 -0.63 -6.85 14.35
C ARG A 448 -0.52 -8.34 14.06
N GLY A 449 -0.48 -8.71 12.78
CA GLY A 449 -0.42 -10.11 12.39
C GLY A 449 -0.22 -10.35 10.90
N ASP A 450 0.00 -11.62 10.56
CA ASP A 450 0.11 -12.07 9.17
C ASP A 450 -1.26 -12.30 8.56
N VAL A 451 -1.44 -11.72 7.40
CA VAL A 451 -2.56 -11.96 6.51
C VAL A 451 -2.12 -12.85 5.37
N SER A 452 -2.85 -13.92 5.09
CA SER A 452 -2.57 -14.79 3.95
C SER A 452 -3.72 -14.78 2.95
N ARG A 453 -3.39 -14.94 1.66
CA ARG A 453 -4.40 -15.09 0.61
C ARG A 453 -5.12 -16.43 0.77
N LEU A 454 -6.45 -16.37 0.67
CA LEU A 454 -7.32 -17.55 0.70
C LEU A 454 -7.13 -18.40 -0.57
N PRO A 455 -7.10 -19.73 -0.49
CA PRO A 455 -7.02 -20.60 -1.67
C PRO A 455 -8.15 -20.35 -2.67
N ARG A 456 -9.34 -20.00 -2.17
CA ARG A 456 -10.54 -19.70 -2.99
C ARG A 456 -10.69 -18.22 -3.35
N PHE A 457 -9.61 -17.43 -3.31
CA PHE A 457 -9.64 -15.98 -3.58
C PHE A 457 -10.41 -15.61 -4.86
N TYR A 458 -10.25 -16.35 -5.96
CA TYR A 458 -10.94 -16.08 -7.23
C TYR A 458 -12.46 -16.30 -7.16
N ILE A 459 -12.93 -17.24 -6.34
CA ILE A 459 -14.36 -17.44 -6.11
C ILE A 459 -14.88 -16.34 -5.17
N ASN A 460 -14.13 -16.05 -4.12
CA ASN A 460 -14.49 -15.03 -3.14
C ASN A 460 -14.59 -13.65 -3.79
N SER A 461 -13.69 -13.34 -4.72
CA SER A 461 -13.67 -12.07 -5.44
C SER A 461 -14.99 -11.80 -6.18
N LYS A 462 -15.67 -12.83 -6.70
CA LYS A 462 -16.97 -12.68 -7.39
C LYS A 462 -18.07 -12.14 -6.48
N SER A 463 -17.96 -12.46 -5.20
CA SER A 463 -18.88 -12.07 -4.14
C SER A 463 -18.28 -11.02 -3.22
N PHE A 464 -17.11 -10.48 -3.55
CA PHE A 464 -16.57 -9.36 -2.79
C PHE A 464 -17.63 -8.25 -2.77
N PRO A 465 -17.77 -7.55 -1.65
CA PRO A 465 -17.02 -7.69 -0.41
C PRO A 465 -17.54 -8.71 0.59
N LYS A 466 -18.66 -9.38 0.28
CA LYS A 466 -19.28 -10.35 1.20
C LYS A 466 -18.25 -11.35 1.72
N ASN A 467 -17.38 -11.80 0.82
CA ASN A 467 -16.23 -12.65 1.12
C ASN A 467 -14.93 -11.91 0.78
N GLY A 468 -14.00 -11.88 1.74
CA GLY A 468 -12.64 -11.39 1.58
C GLY A 468 -11.78 -12.35 0.76
N LEU A 469 -10.68 -11.83 0.24
CA LEU A 469 -9.66 -12.62 -0.47
C LEU A 469 -8.55 -13.09 0.47
N PHE A 470 -8.49 -12.51 1.66
CA PHE A 470 -7.45 -12.74 2.64
C PHE A 470 -8.04 -13.05 4.00
N TYR A 471 -7.24 -13.68 4.85
CA TYR A 471 -7.60 -13.98 6.23
C TYR A 471 -6.42 -13.73 7.16
N LEU A 472 -6.72 -13.35 8.40
CA LEU A 472 -5.73 -13.23 9.46
C LEU A 472 -5.28 -14.64 9.87
N LYS A 473 -4.05 -15.01 9.53
CA LYS A 473 -3.48 -16.34 9.78
C LYS A 473 -2.86 -16.44 11.17
N ARG A 474 -2.12 -15.40 11.59
CA ARG A 474 -1.34 -15.40 12.83
C ARG A 474 -1.34 -14.02 13.46
N ILE A 475 -1.34 -13.96 14.79
CA ILE A 475 -1.21 -12.72 15.56
C ILE A 475 0.23 -12.63 16.08
N TYR A 476 0.86 -11.48 15.90
CA TYR A 476 2.19 -11.17 16.40
C TYR A 476 2.11 -10.41 17.71
N THR A 477 1.45 -9.26 17.67
CA THR A 477 1.39 -8.34 18.80
C THR A 477 -0.02 -7.81 18.97
N ILE A 478 -0.43 -7.63 20.21
CA ILE A 478 -1.58 -6.81 20.58
C ILE A 478 -1.07 -5.75 21.54
N CYS A 479 -1.36 -4.48 21.29
CA CYS A 479 -0.90 -3.38 22.13
C CYS A 479 -1.88 -2.21 22.16
N TYR A 480 -1.70 -1.31 23.12
CA TYR A 480 -2.39 -0.02 23.12
C TYR A 480 -1.71 0.94 22.14
N GLN A 481 -2.51 1.63 21.31
CA GLN A 481 -1.98 2.55 20.31
C GLN A 481 -1.21 3.72 20.93
N ARG A 482 -1.69 4.24 22.07
CA ARG A 482 -1.22 5.50 22.66
C ARG A 482 0.25 5.47 23.06
N ASP A 483 0.69 4.39 23.68
CA ASP A 483 2.03 4.25 24.27
C ASP A 483 2.74 2.96 23.87
N GLY A 484 2.10 2.12 23.05
CA GLY A 484 2.63 0.85 22.61
C GLY A 484 2.68 -0.21 23.72
N LYS A 485 2.02 -0.01 24.88
CA LYS A 485 2.03 -1.02 25.95
C LYS A 485 1.49 -2.34 25.43
N VAL A 486 2.32 -3.37 25.52
CA VAL A 486 2.05 -4.70 24.99
C VAL A 486 1.03 -5.42 25.88
N ILE A 487 -0.04 -5.89 25.24
CA ILE A 487 -1.06 -6.78 25.81
C ILE A 487 -0.64 -8.24 25.57
N TYR A 488 -0.16 -8.51 24.36
CA TYR A 488 0.34 -9.83 23.96
C TYR A 488 1.46 -9.70 22.94
N GLN A 489 2.44 -10.59 23.03
CA GLN A 489 3.47 -10.82 22.03
C GLN A 489 3.63 -12.32 21.81
N ASN A 490 3.66 -12.75 20.55
CA ASN A 490 3.89 -14.15 20.20
C ASN A 490 5.33 -14.57 20.57
N PRO A 491 5.52 -15.63 21.38
CA PRO A 491 6.84 -16.09 21.81
C PRO A 491 7.69 -16.68 20.68
N GLU A 492 7.11 -17.27 19.64
CA GLU A 492 7.87 -17.80 18.48
C GLU A 492 8.57 -16.68 17.70
N GLU A 493 8.02 -15.47 17.75
CA GLU A 493 8.62 -14.28 17.15
C GLU A 493 9.82 -13.75 17.94
N LYS A 494 10.23 -14.34 19.07
CA LYS A 494 11.52 -13.98 19.68
C LYS A 494 12.70 -14.37 18.79
N ASN A 495 12.57 -15.40 17.94
CA ASN A 495 13.70 -16.00 17.21
C ASN A 495 13.76 -15.70 15.69
N ASP A 496 12.64 -15.57 14.96
CA ASP A 496 12.67 -15.35 13.48
C ASP A 496 12.75 -13.85 13.07
N MET A 497 12.90 -12.99 14.05
CA MET A 497 12.73 -11.54 13.92
C MET A 497 14.05 -10.76 13.93
N GLU A 498 15.21 -11.42 13.93
CA GLU A 498 16.50 -10.71 14.02
C GLU A 498 16.81 -9.84 12.80
N VAL A 499 16.15 -10.03 11.65
CA VAL A 499 16.40 -9.19 10.45
C VAL A 499 15.39 -8.03 10.30
N LEU A 500 14.11 -8.22 10.69
CA LEU A 500 13.04 -7.22 10.56
C LEU A 500 12.75 -6.42 11.86
N LYS A 501 13.18 -6.88 13.04
CA LYS A 501 13.15 -6.06 14.28
C LYS A 501 14.20 -4.96 14.27
N ASP A 502 15.29 -5.11 13.53
CA ASP A 502 16.39 -4.15 13.57
C ASP A 502 15.92 -2.74 13.18
N LEU A 503 15.14 -2.59 12.11
CA LEU A 503 14.64 -1.29 11.67
C LEU A 503 13.48 -0.75 12.56
N ALA A 504 12.62 -1.62 13.08
CA ALA A 504 11.56 -1.21 13.98
C ALA A 504 12.06 -0.81 15.39
N THR A 505 13.18 -1.38 15.84
CA THR A 505 13.78 -1.08 17.16
C THR A 505 14.60 0.20 17.18
N ILE A 506 15.06 0.67 16.01
CA ILE A 506 15.79 1.94 15.85
C ILE A 506 14.88 3.10 15.43
N GLN A 507 13.57 2.92 15.49
CA GLN A 507 12.63 4.00 15.25
C GLN A 507 12.84 5.12 16.28
N VAL A 508 13.12 6.32 15.79
CA VAL A 508 13.37 7.48 16.65
C VAL A 508 12.06 7.92 17.29
N LYS A 509 12.05 7.99 18.62
CA LYS A 509 10.95 8.56 19.40
C LYS A 509 11.32 9.99 19.77
N PHE A 510 10.50 10.94 19.30
CA PHE A 510 10.66 12.37 19.57
C PHE A 510 9.82 12.84 20.76
#